data_AF-A0A2V8TV48-F1
#
_entry.id   AF-A0A2V8TV48-F1
#
_cell.length_a   1.000
_cell.length_b   1.000
_cell.length_c   1.000
_cell.angle_alpha   90.00
_cell.angle_beta   90.00
_cell.angle_gamma   90.00
#
_symmetry.space_group_name_H-M   'P 1'
#
loop_
_entity.id
_entity.type
_entity.pdbx_description
1 polymer ?
#
loop_
_entity_poly.entity_id
_entity_poly.type
_entity_poly.pdbx_seq_one_letter_code
_entity_poly.pdbx_strand_id
1 'polypeptide(L)'
;ALAALPQTVIHGEYYPHNVMFQAGTVRPVDWETAAIAPGEIDLATLGEGWSPEVSRQFDLEYQQARWPGGPPADFQRNVDLARVYMQLRWLGDDDPKWTGNMTRWRRLYATSKRLQLI
;
A
#
# COMPACT_ATOMS: atom_id res chain seq x y z
N ALA A 1 6.94 -14.26 -2.39
CA ALA A 1 6.25 -13.55 -3.49
C ALA A 1 6.53 -12.06 -3.43
N LEU A 2 6.03 -11.33 -2.43
CA LEU A 2 6.28 -9.87 -2.30
C LEU A 2 7.77 -9.52 -2.21
N ALA A 3 8.54 -10.22 -1.37
CA ALA A 3 9.98 -9.99 -1.21
C ALA A 3 10.83 -10.25 -2.47
N ALA A 4 10.25 -10.87 -3.51
CA ALA A 4 10.93 -11.11 -4.79
C ALA A 4 10.64 -10.03 -5.84
N LEU A 5 9.76 -9.07 -5.55
CA LEU A 5 9.51 -7.93 -6.44
C LEU A 5 10.73 -7.00 -6.52
N PRO A 6 10.83 -6.14 -7.54
CA PRO A 6 11.89 -5.15 -7.63
C PRO A 6 12.01 -4.30 -6.36
N GLN A 7 13.21 -4.25 -5.79
CA GLN A 7 13.49 -3.51 -4.56
C GLN A 7 13.83 -2.05 -4.88
N THR A 8 13.33 -1.12 -4.07
CA THR A 8 13.61 0.31 -4.15
C THR A 8 13.69 0.90 -2.74
N VAL A 9 14.14 2.15 -2.63
CA VAL A 9 13.91 2.94 -1.41
C VAL A 9 12.41 3.18 -1.28
N ILE A 10 11.87 2.86 -0.12
CA ILE A 10 10.50 3.16 0.30
C ILE A 10 10.53 4.01 1.57
N HIS A 11 9.44 4.74 1.81
CA HIS A 11 9.16 5.41 3.08
C HIS A 11 8.83 4.41 4.20
N GLY A 12 8.16 3.31 3.85
CA GLY A 12 7.78 2.25 4.80
C GLY A 12 6.46 2.52 5.53
N GLU A 13 6.06 3.79 5.63
CA GLU A 13 4.80 4.26 6.21
C GLU A 13 4.26 5.46 5.42
N TYR A 14 4.17 5.31 4.10
CA TYR A 14 3.73 6.39 3.20
C TYR A 14 2.21 6.64 3.26
N TYR A 15 1.69 6.86 4.45
CA TYR A 15 0.29 7.15 4.71
C TYR A 15 -0.05 8.62 4.44
N PRO A 16 -1.33 8.95 4.13
CA PRO A 16 -1.73 10.35 3.91
C PRO A 16 -1.36 11.30 5.05
N HIS A 17 -1.31 10.83 6.30
CA HIS A 17 -0.93 11.66 7.45
C HIS A 17 0.58 11.96 7.52
N ASN A 18 1.41 11.20 6.81
CA ASN A 18 2.86 11.42 6.65
C ASN A 18 3.18 12.22 5.36
N VAL A 19 2.17 12.78 4.69
CA VAL A 19 2.35 13.55 3.47
C VAL A 19 1.83 14.97 3.65
N MET A 20 2.72 15.94 3.49
CA MET A 20 2.35 17.35 3.40
C MET A 20 2.19 17.76 1.94
N PHE A 21 1.13 18.50 1.63
CA PHE A 21 0.91 19.08 0.30
C PHE A 21 0.86 20.61 0.40
N GLN A 22 1.79 21.29 -0.27
CA GLN A 22 1.87 22.74 -0.26
C GLN A 22 2.30 23.26 -1.62
N ALA A 23 1.49 24.17 -2.19
CA ALA A 23 1.75 24.84 -3.47
C ALA A 23 2.09 23.84 -4.61
N GLY A 24 1.30 22.77 -4.75
CA GLY A 24 1.51 21.77 -5.79
C GLY A 24 2.64 20.77 -5.50
N THR A 25 3.36 20.91 -4.38
CA THR A 25 4.48 20.04 -4.02
C THR A 25 4.07 19.04 -2.94
N VAL A 26 4.30 17.76 -3.20
CA VAL A 26 4.16 16.65 -2.25
C VAL A 26 5.46 16.53 -1.45
N ARG A 27 5.37 16.51 -0.12
CA ARG A 27 6.51 16.40 0.81
C ARG A 27 6.24 15.28 1.83
N PRO A 28 6.85 14.09 1.64
CA PRO A 28 6.84 13.04 2.65
C PRO A 28 7.64 13.49 3.88
N VAL A 29 7.10 13.26 5.07
CA VAL A 29 7.75 13.47 6.36
C VAL A 29 7.75 12.17 7.14
N ASP A 30 8.56 12.10 8.20
CA ASP A 30 8.62 10.92 9.07
C ASP A 30 9.26 9.67 8.41
N TRP A 31 10.55 9.80 8.07
CA TRP A 31 11.32 8.77 7.35
C TRP A 31 11.90 7.66 8.26
N GLU A 32 11.44 7.52 9.50
CA GLU A 32 12.07 6.61 10.47
C GLU A 32 11.97 5.13 10.08
N THR A 33 10.95 4.77 9.31
CA THR A 33 10.75 3.40 8.80
C THR A 33 11.22 3.18 7.36
N ALA A 34 11.96 4.13 6.80
CA ALA A 34 12.43 4.03 5.43
C ALA A 34 13.31 2.78 5.23
N ALA A 35 13.13 2.08 4.11
CA ALA A 35 13.75 0.79 3.89
C ALA A 35 14.02 0.50 2.41
N ILE A 36 14.80 -0.55 2.15
CA ILE A 36 14.89 -1.17 0.81
C ILE A 36 13.87 -2.30 0.75
N ALA A 37 12.82 -2.12 -0.05
CA ALA A 37 11.70 -3.04 -0.17
C ALA A 37 10.90 -2.79 -1.48
N PRO A 38 9.89 -3.61 -1.81
CA PRO A 38 9.01 -3.36 -2.96
C PRO A 38 8.26 -2.03 -2.83
N GLY A 39 8.28 -1.21 -3.89
CA GLY A 39 7.62 0.11 -3.91
C GLY A 39 6.09 0.03 -3.80
N GLU A 40 5.50 -1.13 -4.10
CA GLU A 40 4.08 -1.41 -3.90
C GLU A 40 3.64 -1.27 -2.44
N ILE A 41 4.57 -1.34 -1.48
CA ILE A 41 4.29 -1.09 -0.05
C ILE A 41 3.83 0.36 0.15
N ASP A 42 4.58 1.34 -0.33
CA ASP A 42 4.21 2.76 -0.22
C ASP A 42 2.95 3.10 -1.00
N LEU A 43 2.74 2.43 -2.14
CA LEU A 43 1.51 2.56 -2.92
C LEU A 43 0.30 2.04 -2.13
N ALA A 44 0.44 0.89 -1.47
CA ALA A 44 -0.62 0.31 -0.66
C ALA A 44 -0.95 1.16 0.58
N THR A 45 0.06 1.78 1.22
CA THR A 45 -0.17 2.65 2.39
C THR A 45 -0.80 3.98 2.01
N LEU A 46 -0.40 4.60 0.88
CA LEU A 46 -0.94 5.89 0.47
C LEU A 46 -2.44 5.80 0.15
N GLY A 47 -2.86 4.70 -0.49
CA GLY A 47 -4.27 4.44 -0.81
C GLY A 47 -5.09 3.86 0.35
N GLU A 48 -4.51 3.66 1.55
CA GLU A 48 -5.26 3.03 2.64
C GLU A 48 -6.41 3.95 3.12
N GLY A 49 -7.60 3.35 3.27
CA GLY A 49 -8.78 4.06 3.78
C GLY A 49 -9.62 4.74 2.70
N TRP A 50 -9.16 4.76 1.45
CA TRP A 50 -9.92 5.34 0.35
C TRP A 50 -11.09 4.45 -0.08
N SER A 51 -12.13 5.06 -0.64
CA SER A 51 -13.26 4.32 -1.19
C SER A 51 -12.81 3.44 -2.36
N PRO A 52 -13.53 2.36 -2.70
CA PRO A 52 -13.17 1.51 -3.83
C PRO A 52 -13.05 2.28 -5.16
N GLU A 53 -13.83 3.34 -5.33
CA GLU A 53 -13.78 4.20 -6.51
C GLU A 53 -12.50 5.03 -6.54
N VAL A 54 -12.16 5.69 -5.44
CA VAL A 54 -10.95 6.51 -5.33
C VAL A 54 -9.70 5.63 -5.43
N SER A 55 -9.69 4.46 -4.80
CA SER A 55 -8.59 3.48 -4.91
C SER A 55 -8.39 3.00 -6.34
N ARG A 56 -9.46 2.80 -7.12
CA ARG A 56 -9.35 2.43 -8.53
C ARG A 56 -8.74 3.56 -9.35
N GLN A 57 -9.21 4.80 -9.16
CA GLN A 57 -8.66 5.95 -9.87
C GLN A 57 -7.19 6.15 -9.51
N PHE A 58 -6.84 6.02 -8.23
CA PHE A 58 -5.46 6.09 -7.76
C PHE A 58 -4.54 5.07 -8.42
N ASP A 59 -4.97 3.80 -8.47
CA ASP A 59 -4.21 2.74 -9.13
C ASP A 59 -4.03 3.06 -10.63
N LEU A 60 -5.04 3.64 -11.31
CA LEU A 60 -4.94 4.06 -12.71
C LEU A 60 -3.97 5.23 -12.91
N GLU A 61 -4.06 6.28 -12.09
CA GLU A 61 -3.15 7.43 -12.16
C GLU A 61 -1.70 7.01 -11.91
N TYR A 62 -1.48 6.13 -10.92
CA TYR A 62 -0.15 5.59 -10.65
C TYR A 62 0.38 4.80 -11.85
N GLN A 63 -0.44 3.94 -12.45
CA GLN A 63 -0.05 3.17 -13.65
C GLN A 63 0.34 4.09 -14.81
N GLN A 64 -0.46 5.12 -15.09
CA GLN A 64 -0.20 6.06 -16.17
C GLN A 64 1.07 6.88 -15.93
N ALA A 65 1.28 7.35 -14.70
CA ALA A 65 2.48 8.11 -14.33
C ALA A 65 3.75 7.26 -14.37
N ARG A 66 3.69 6.02 -13.87
CA ARG A 66 4.86 5.14 -13.75
C ARG A 66 5.19 4.42 -15.05
N TRP A 67 4.18 4.00 -15.79
CA TRP A 67 4.30 3.23 -17.03
C TRP A 67 3.40 3.79 -18.13
N PRO A 68 3.81 4.88 -18.80
CA PRO A 68 3.06 5.46 -19.92
C PRO A 68 2.82 4.48 -21.08
N GLY A 69 3.69 3.47 -21.24
CA GLY A 69 3.55 2.40 -22.23
C GLY A 69 2.67 1.22 -21.81
N GLY A 70 2.06 1.28 -20.63
CA GLY A 70 1.25 0.22 -20.04
C GLY A 70 1.90 -0.44 -18.82
N PRO A 71 1.12 -0.77 -17.77
CA PRO A 71 1.64 -1.38 -16.55
C PRO A 71 2.05 -2.85 -16.77
N PRO A 72 2.87 -3.41 -15.88
CA PRO A 72 3.10 -4.86 -15.82
C PRO A 72 1.79 -5.64 -15.66
N ALA A 73 1.68 -6.81 -16.31
CA ALA A 73 0.49 -7.65 -16.24
C ALA A 73 0.10 -8.03 -14.79
N ASP A 74 1.10 -8.22 -13.93
CA ASP A 74 0.90 -8.60 -12.53
C ASP A 74 0.71 -7.41 -11.57
N PHE A 75 0.55 -6.17 -12.07
CA PHE A 75 0.46 -4.97 -11.25
C PHE A 75 -0.54 -5.13 -10.09
N GLN A 76 -1.79 -5.49 -10.40
CA GLN A 76 -2.83 -5.58 -9.38
C GLN A 76 -2.50 -6.64 -8.32
N ARG A 77 -1.93 -7.76 -8.76
CA ARG A 77 -1.50 -8.85 -7.88
C ARG A 77 -0.38 -8.40 -6.94
N ASN A 78 0.59 -7.64 -7.45
CA ASN A 78 1.71 -7.11 -6.68
C ASN A 78 1.24 -6.10 -5.61
N VAL A 79 0.34 -5.19 -5.98
CA VAL A 79 -0.27 -4.25 -5.03
C VAL A 79 -1.11 -4.98 -3.98
N ASP A 80 -1.87 -6.00 -4.37
CA ASP A 80 -2.65 -6.79 -3.42
C ASP A 80 -1.76 -7.58 -2.44
N LEU A 81 -0.59 -8.09 -2.88
CA LEU A 81 0.40 -8.68 -1.99
C LEU A 81 0.92 -7.66 -0.96
N ALA A 82 1.20 -6.43 -1.38
CA ALA A 82 1.62 -5.35 -0.49
C ALA A 82 0.52 -4.96 0.51
N ARG A 83 -0.75 -4.89 0.05
CA ARG A 83 -1.92 -4.65 0.91
C ARG A 83 -2.07 -5.72 1.98
N VAL A 84 -1.90 -7.01 1.65
CA VAL A 84 -1.90 -8.10 2.64
C VAL A 84 -0.74 -7.95 3.62
N TYR A 85 0.47 -7.72 3.13
CA TYR A 85 1.65 -7.52 3.96
C TYR A 85 1.44 -6.39 4.99
N MET A 86 0.89 -5.24 4.58
CA MET A 86 0.66 -4.13 5.50
C MET A 86 -0.35 -4.46 6.61
N GLN A 87 -1.42 -5.19 6.29
CA GLN A 87 -2.36 -5.62 7.33
C GLN A 87 -1.72 -6.60 8.32
N LEU A 88 -0.80 -7.46 7.85
CA LEU A 88 -0.07 -8.40 8.70
C LEU A 88 1.02 -7.73 9.53
N ARG A 89 1.74 -6.74 8.99
CA ARG A 89 2.77 -5.97 9.71
C ARG A 89 2.18 -5.38 10.99
N TRP A 90 1.05 -4.68 10.86
CA TRP A 90 0.43 -4.04 12.02
C TRP A 90 -0.18 -5.02 13.02
N LEU A 91 -0.60 -6.23 12.58
CA LEU A 91 -1.05 -7.26 13.51
C LEU A 91 0.05 -7.66 14.52
N GLY A 92 1.33 -7.55 14.13
CA GLY A 92 2.47 -7.82 15.01
C GLY A 92 2.83 -6.67 15.95
N ASP A 93 2.50 -5.43 15.58
CA ASP A 93 2.84 -4.21 16.32
C ASP A 93 1.68 -3.66 17.18
N ASP A 94 0.46 -4.18 17.00
CA ASP A 94 -0.77 -3.62 17.55
C ASP A 94 -0.92 -3.86 19.07
N ASP A 95 -1.07 -2.77 19.83
CA ASP A 95 -1.73 -2.72 21.15
C ASP A 95 -3.14 -3.38 21.04
N PRO A 96 -3.59 -4.21 22.01
CA PRO A 96 -4.88 -4.95 21.97
C PRO A 96 -6.13 -4.13 21.57
N LYS A 97 -6.08 -2.80 21.69
CA LYS A 97 -7.14 -1.91 21.19
C LYS A 97 -7.32 -1.91 19.66
N TRP A 98 -6.27 -2.26 18.90
CA TRP A 98 -6.26 -2.23 17.44
C TRP A 98 -6.66 -3.56 16.79
N THR A 99 -6.46 -4.69 17.49
CA THR A 99 -6.97 -6.01 17.05
C THR A 99 -8.50 -6.07 16.97
N GLY A 100 -9.20 -5.14 17.62
CA GLY A 100 -10.66 -4.96 17.53
C GLY A 100 -11.13 -4.24 16.27
N ASN A 101 -10.23 -3.71 15.43
CA ASN A 101 -10.62 -2.98 14.23
C ASN A 101 -11.07 -3.94 13.12
N MET A 102 -12.37 -4.25 13.10
CA MET A 102 -13.01 -5.09 12.07
C MET A 102 -12.78 -4.61 10.63
N THR A 103 -12.45 -3.33 10.42
CA THR A 103 -12.13 -2.81 9.08
C THR A 103 -10.83 -3.41 8.54
N ARG A 104 -9.78 -3.54 9.37
CA ARG A 104 -8.51 -4.16 8.97
C ARG A 104 -8.70 -5.63 8.61
N TRP A 105 -9.44 -6.37 9.45
CA TRP A 105 -9.79 -7.78 9.18
C TRP A 105 -10.57 -7.96 7.88
N ARG A 106 -11.56 -7.11 7.61
CA ARG A 106 -12.33 -7.15 6.35
C ARG A 106 -11.44 -6.88 5.13
N ARG A 107 -10.50 -5.94 5.23
CA ARG A 107 -9.53 -5.63 4.16
C ARG A 107 -8.57 -6.78 3.90
N LEU A 108 -8.03 -7.37 4.97
CA LEU A 108 -7.17 -8.56 4.90
C LEU A 108 -7.93 -9.71 4.23
N TYR A 109 -9.12 -10.05 4.73
CA TYR A 109 -9.94 -11.13 4.17
C TYR A 109 -10.27 -10.91 2.70
N ALA A 110 -10.76 -9.72 2.34
CA ALA A 110 -11.12 -9.40 0.96
C ALA A 110 -9.92 -9.50 0.00
N THR A 111 -8.75 -9.02 0.42
CA THR A 111 -7.54 -9.05 -0.42
C THR A 111 -6.95 -10.46 -0.50
N SER A 112 -6.94 -11.21 0.61
CA SER A 112 -6.51 -12.62 0.61
C SER A 112 -7.39 -13.49 -0.30
N LYS A 113 -8.71 -13.24 -0.34
CA LYS A 113 -9.61 -13.89 -1.30
C LYS A 113 -9.28 -13.56 -2.76
N ARG A 114 -8.97 -12.29 -3.08
CA ARG A 114 -8.55 -11.90 -4.44
C ARG A 114 -7.26 -12.61 -4.86
N LEU A 115 -6.36 -12.83 -3.92
CA LEU A 115 -5.10 -13.54 -4.13
C LEU A 115 -5.22 -15.07 -4.04
N GLN A 116 -6.41 -15.61 -3.76
CA GLN A 116 -6.64 -17.05 -3.57
C GLN A 116 -5.74 -17.66 -2.46
N LEU A 117 -5.48 -16.90 -1.40
CA LEU A 117 -4.72 -17.38 -0.24
C LEU A 117 -5.61 -18.13 0.77
N ILE A 118 -6.93 -17.91 0.68
CA ILE A 118 -8.00 -18.50 1.51
C ILE A 118 -9.27 -18.67 0.68
#